data_AF-A0A2V7DCJ9-F1
#
_entry.id   AF-A0A2V7DCJ9-F1
#
_cell.length_a   1.000
_cell.length_b   1.000
_cell.length_c   1.000
_cell.angle_alpha   90.00
_cell.angle_beta   90.00
_cell.angle_gamma   90.00
#
_symmetry.space_group_name_H-M   'P 1'
#
loop_
_entity.id
_entity.type
_entity.pdbx_description
1 polymer ?
#
loop_
_entity_poly.entity_id
_entity_poly.type
_entity_poly.pdbx_seq_one_letter_code
_entity_poly.pdbx_strand_id
1 'polypeptide(L)'
;RPDHGRLRALLGRRDALDALAAAILLGVLSAVDRWAAVVLEPPSYLACSHGAAAVLTGVISAVTVRRGLVELATARNVATIVAHGVLGVTGTAMQTNALTMAPASYVNAIRRLSAVVAVGLGRTLFGEPDLGRRLAAAVMASAGAACLLLAR
;
A
#
# COMPACT_ATOMS: atom_id res chain seq x y z
N ARG A 1 -10.73 -26.90 -16.99
CA ARG A 1 -11.52 -26.33 -15.86
C ARG A 1 -10.78 -26.57 -14.53
N PRO A 2 -9.86 -25.70 -14.07
CA PRO A 2 -9.17 -25.89 -12.79
C PRO A 2 -9.35 -24.77 -11.73
N ASP A 3 -10.16 -23.73 -11.93
CA ASP A 3 -10.05 -22.52 -11.08
C ASP A 3 -10.98 -22.45 -9.86
N HIS A 4 -12.05 -23.23 -9.81
CA HIS A 4 -13.05 -23.11 -8.73
C HIS A 4 -12.52 -23.59 -7.37
N GLY A 5 -11.63 -24.58 -7.36
CA GLY A 5 -11.00 -25.08 -6.12
C GLY A 5 -9.98 -24.11 -5.54
N ARG A 6 -9.24 -23.39 -6.38
CA ARG A 6 -8.23 -22.40 -5.95
C ARG A 6 -8.86 -21.10 -5.46
N LEU A 7 -9.94 -20.64 -6.09
CA LEU A 7 -10.71 -19.48 -5.61
C LEU A 7 -11.35 -19.74 -4.24
N ARG A 8 -11.94 -20.92 -4.03
CA ARG A 8 -12.44 -21.31 -2.70
C ARG A 8 -11.33 -21.44 -1.67
N ALA A 9 -10.17 -21.99 -2.05
CA ALA A 9 -9.02 -22.07 -1.16
C ALA A 9 -8.46 -20.69 -0.78
N LEU A 10 -8.48 -19.71 -1.71
CA LEU A 10 -8.14 -18.31 -1.42
C LEU A 10 -9.13 -17.66 -0.47
N LEU A 11 -10.44 -17.86 -0.70
CA LEU A 11 -11.49 -17.36 0.19
C LEU A 11 -11.49 -18.02 1.58
N GLY A 12 -10.83 -19.18 1.73
CA GLY A 12 -10.63 -19.84 3.02
C GLY A 12 -9.46 -19.27 3.84
N ARG A 13 -8.57 -18.47 3.23
CA ARG A 13 -7.38 -17.92 3.90
C ARG A 13 -7.66 -16.51 4.40
N ARG A 14 -7.64 -16.32 5.72
CA ARG A 14 -7.86 -15.01 6.37
C ARG A 14 -6.90 -13.93 5.84
N ASP A 15 -5.61 -14.23 5.72
CA ASP A 15 -4.61 -13.29 5.19
C ASP A 15 -4.93 -12.80 3.77
N ALA A 16 -5.49 -13.68 2.93
CA ALA A 16 -5.86 -13.34 1.56
C ALA A 16 -7.12 -12.47 1.50
N LEU A 17 -8.06 -12.69 2.42
CA LEU A 17 -9.24 -11.86 2.58
C LEU A 17 -8.89 -10.46 3.10
N ASP A 18 -7.98 -10.37 4.07
CA ASP A 18 -7.51 -9.08 4.60
C ASP A 18 -6.79 -8.28 3.50
N ALA A 19 -5.94 -8.93 2.70
CA ALA A 19 -5.30 -8.30 1.55
C ALA A 19 -6.30 -7.83 0.48
N LEU A 20 -7.37 -8.61 0.23
CA LEU A 20 -8.43 -8.23 -0.70
C LEU A 20 -9.24 -7.04 -0.19
N ALA A 21 -9.62 -7.06 1.09
CA ALA A 21 -10.31 -5.96 1.73
C ALA A 21 -9.47 -4.68 1.69
N ALA A 22 -8.16 -4.79 1.99
CA ALA A 22 -7.22 -3.69 1.87
C ALA A 22 -7.16 -3.15 0.44
N ALA A 23 -7.10 -4.01 -0.59
CA ALA A 23 -7.07 -3.59 -1.98
C ALA A 23 -8.34 -2.82 -2.39
N ILE A 24 -9.51 -3.25 -1.93
CA ILE A 24 -10.78 -2.55 -2.19
C ILE A 24 -10.79 -1.18 -1.50
N LEU A 25 -10.44 -1.14 -0.21
CA LEU A 25 -10.39 0.10 0.57
C LEU A 25 -9.39 1.10 -0.03
N LEU A 26 -8.20 0.65 -0.43
CA LEU A 26 -7.20 1.48 -1.09
C LEU A 26 -7.67 2.00 -2.45
N GLY A 27 -8.46 1.21 -3.18
CA GLY A 27 -9.10 1.64 -4.43
C GLY A 27 -10.07 2.80 -4.22
N VAL A 28 -10.95 2.68 -3.22
CA VAL A 28 -11.88 3.76 -2.83
C VAL A 28 -11.12 4.98 -2.32
N LEU A 29 -10.14 4.77 -1.43
CA LEU A 29 -9.31 5.83 -0.88
C LEU A 29 -8.61 6.61 -1.99
N SER A 30 -8.10 5.97 -3.02
CA SER A 30 -7.45 6.66 -4.15
C SER A 30 -8.38 7.65 -4.89
N ALA A 31 -9.68 7.37 -4.94
CA ALA A 31 -10.66 8.29 -5.51
C ALA A 31 -10.91 9.48 -4.58
N VAL A 32 -10.99 9.24 -3.28
CA VAL A 32 -11.11 10.26 -2.24
C VAL A 32 -9.86 11.15 -2.20
N ASP A 33 -8.67 10.56 -2.23
CA ASP A 33 -7.37 11.25 -2.28
C ASP A 33 -7.34 12.24 -3.44
N ARG A 34 -7.77 11.79 -4.62
CA ARG A 34 -7.81 12.66 -5.80
C ARG A 34 -8.79 13.81 -5.62
N TRP A 35 -10.01 13.53 -5.15
CA TRP A 35 -11.00 14.57 -4.89
C TRP A 35 -10.48 15.59 -3.88
N ALA A 36 -9.91 15.12 -2.77
CA ALA A 36 -9.38 15.98 -1.71
C ALA A 36 -8.16 16.79 -2.17
N ALA A 37 -7.24 16.19 -2.96
CA ALA A 37 -6.07 16.88 -3.51
C ALA A 37 -6.44 18.02 -4.47
N VAL A 38 -7.57 17.90 -5.18
CA VAL A 38 -8.08 18.95 -6.08
C VAL A 38 -8.79 20.06 -5.28
N VAL A 39 -9.41 19.74 -4.14
CA VAL A 39 -10.24 20.68 -3.37
C VAL A 39 -9.47 21.43 -2.26
N LEU A 40 -8.55 20.77 -1.53
CA LEU A 40 -7.95 21.28 -0.29
C LEU A 40 -6.47 21.69 -0.39
N GLU A 41 -5.90 21.66 -1.60
CA GLU A 41 -4.46 21.69 -1.86
C GLU A 41 -3.69 20.48 -1.26
N PRO A 42 -2.74 19.88 -2.00
CA PRO A 42 -2.04 18.66 -1.55
C PRO A 42 -1.37 18.74 -0.17
N PRO A 43 -0.68 19.84 0.22
CA PRO A 43 0.01 19.90 1.51
C PRO A 43 -0.93 19.87 2.72
N SER A 44 -2.03 20.61 2.66
CA SER A 44 -3.01 20.71 3.75
C SER A 44 -3.78 19.40 3.92
N TYR A 45 -4.12 18.74 2.80
CA TYR A 45 -4.75 17.42 2.83
C TYR A 45 -3.84 16.38 3.49
N LEU A 46 -2.57 16.30 3.06
CA LEU A 46 -1.60 15.35 3.60
C LEU A 46 -1.36 15.57 5.10
N ALA A 47 -1.25 16.83 5.55
CA ALA A 47 -1.06 17.15 6.95
C ALA A 47 -2.27 16.68 7.80
N CYS A 48 -3.49 16.95 7.34
CA CYS A 48 -4.71 16.53 8.04
C CYS A 48 -4.91 15.01 8.05
N SER A 49 -4.68 14.34 6.91
CA SER A 49 -4.87 12.88 6.80
C SER A 49 -3.85 12.11 7.63
N HIS A 50 -2.56 12.50 7.58
CA HIS A 50 -1.52 11.87 8.38
C HIS A 50 -1.68 12.21 9.87
N GLY A 51 -2.12 13.43 10.20
CA GLY A 51 -2.46 13.81 11.57
C GLY A 51 -3.59 12.95 12.15
N ALA A 52 -4.69 12.78 11.41
CA ALA A 52 -5.80 11.91 11.83
C ALA A 52 -5.37 10.44 11.98
N ALA A 53 -4.56 9.93 11.04
CA ALA A 53 -4.02 8.58 11.12
C ALA A 53 -3.10 8.39 12.34
N ALA A 54 -2.23 9.37 12.63
CA ALA A 54 -1.35 9.35 13.79
C ALA A 54 -2.14 9.36 15.11
N VAL A 55 -3.19 10.18 15.22
CA VAL A 55 -4.06 10.21 16.40
C VAL A 55 -4.76 8.85 16.59
N LEU A 56 -5.38 8.33 15.53
CA LEU A 56 -6.11 7.06 15.62
C LEU A 56 -5.19 5.88 15.98
N THR A 57 -4.07 5.74 15.26
CA THR A 57 -3.09 4.67 15.51
C THR A 57 -2.40 4.83 16.87
N GLY A 58 -2.15 6.06 17.30
CA GLY A 58 -1.63 6.37 18.64
C GLY A 58 -2.60 5.93 19.75
N VAL A 59 -3.90 6.26 19.62
CA VAL A 59 -4.94 5.85 20.57
C VAL A 59 -5.06 4.33 20.64
N ILE A 60 -5.12 3.66 19.48
CA ILE A 60 -5.18 2.19 19.41
C ILE A 60 -3.96 1.59 20.12
N SER A 61 -2.75 2.07 19.81
CA SER A 61 -1.51 1.55 20.39
C SER A 61 -1.43 1.78 21.90
N ALA A 62 -1.90 2.93 22.38
CA ALA A 62 -1.97 3.25 23.81
C ALA A 62 -2.96 2.35 24.57
N VAL A 63 -4.03 1.90 23.92
CA VAL A 63 -5.02 1.00 24.52
C VAL A 63 -4.54 -0.45 24.47
N THR A 64 -3.91 -0.89 23.38
CA THR A 64 -3.59 -2.31 23.14
C THR A 64 -2.19 -2.75 23.59
N VAL A 65 -1.18 -1.86 23.55
CA VAL A 65 0.23 -2.21 23.80
C VAL A 65 0.85 -1.37 24.93
N ARG A 66 0.02 -0.88 25.86
CA ARG A 66 0.37 0.13 26.86
C ARG A 66 1.67 -0.13 27.64
N ARG A 67 2.04 -1.41 27.87
CA ARG A 67 3.26 -1.82 28.59
C ARG A 67 4.50 -2.03 27.71
N GLY A 68 4.34 -2.26 26.40
CA GLY A 68 5.45 -2.51 25.46
C GLY A 68 5.97 -1.24 24.75
N LEU A 69 5.26 -0.12 24.85
CA LEU A 69 5.65 1.15 24.20
C LEU A 69 7.01 1.67 24.70
N VAL A 70 7.36 1.42 25.96
CA VAL A 70 8.65 1.80 26.54
C VAL A 70 9.78 0.92 25.98
N GLU A 71 9.53 -0.37 25.75
CA GLU A 71 10.49 -1.29 25.13
C GLU A 71 10.70 -0.98 23.64
N LEU A 72 9.70 -0.38 22.99
CA LEU A 72 9.77 0.11 21.61
C LEU A 72 10.58 1.42 21.48
N ALA A 73 10.83 2.15 22.57
CA ALA A 73 11.52 3.45 22.57
C ALA A 73 13.06 3.35 22.52
N THR A 74 13.61 2.26 21.99
CA THR A 74 15.07 2.16 21.75
C THR A 74 15.48 2.98 20.52
N ALA A 75 16.68 3.53 20.52
CA ALA A 75 17.18 4.36 19.40
C ALA A 75 17.11 3.65 18.03
N ARG A 76 17.33 2.32 18.02
CA ARG A 76 17.24 1.51 16.80
C ARG A 76 15.80 1.36 16.29
N ASN A 77 14.85 1.11 17.18
CA ASN A 77 13.44 0.99 16.83
C ASN A 77 12.89 2.34 16.37
N VAL A 78 13.23 3.42 17.08
CA VAL A 78 12.89 4.79 16.70
C VAL A 78 13.44 5.13 15.32
N ALA A 79 14.73 4.85 15.05
CA ALA A 79 15.31 5.08 13.73
C ALA A 79 14.59 4.30 12.63
N THR A 80 14.21 3.05 12.89
CA THR A 80 13.47 2.20 11.94
C THR A 80 12.06 2.76 11.67
N ILE A 81 11.36 3.18 12.72
CA ILE A 81 10.02 3.79 12.63
C ILE A 81 10.09 5.11 11.85
N VAL A 82 11.08 5.96 12.16
CA VAL A 82 11.28 7.24 11.46
C VAL A 82 11.60 6.99 9.99
N ALA A 83 12.51 6.07 9.67
CA ALA A 83 12.83 5.72 8.29
C ALA A 83 11.60 5.22 7.52
N HIS A 84 10.79 4.35 8.14
CA HIS A 84 9.53 3.89 7.56
C HIS A 84 8.54 5.04 7.37
N GLY A 85 8.40 5.93 8.35
CA GLY A 85 7.54 7.11 8.29
C GLY A 85 7.94 8.07 7.17
N VAL A 86 9.24 8.38 7.03
CA VAL A 86 9.75 9.24 5.95
C VAL A 86 9.48 8.61 4.58
N LEU A 87 9.71 7.31 4.43
CA LEU A 87 9.41 6.60 3.19
C LEU A 87 7.91 6.60 2.89
N GLY A 88 7.06 6.36 3.89
CA GLY A 88 5.60 6.35 3.75
C GLY A 88 5.03 7.73 3.39
N VAL A 89 5.45 8.79 4.08
CA VAL A 89 5.02 10.17 3.79
C VAL A 89 5.50 10.61 2.42
N THR A 90 6.76 10.32 2.07
CA THR A 90 7.30 10.66 0.74
C THR A 90 6.52 9.95 -0.36
N GLY A 91 6.28 8.63 -0.23
CA GLY A 91 5.52 7.85 -1.20
C GLY A 91 4.09 8.33 -1.37
N THR A 92 3.40 8.65 -0.26
CA THR A 92 2.04 9.20 -0.30
C THR A 92 2.01 10.60 -0.89
N ALA A 93 2.96 11.48 -0.56
CA ALA A 93 3.05 12.82 -1.15
C ALA A 93 3.25 12.76 -2.67
N MET A 94 4.17 11.90 -3.14
CA MET A 94 4.38 11.67 -4.57
C MET A 94 3.13 11.14 -5.27
N GLN A 95 2.42 10.20 -4.63
CA GLN A 95 1.14 9.69 -5.13
C GLN A 95 0.09 10.80 -5.24
N THR A 96 -0.11 11.57 -4.18
CA THR A 96 -1.13 12.63 -4.13
C THR A 96 -0.84 13.68 -5.19
N ASN A 97 0.43 14.07 -5.37
CA ASN A 97 0.83 14.95 -6.46
C ASN A 97 0.58 14.32 -7.84
N ALA A 98 0.81 13.02 -8.03
CA ALA A 98 0.48 12.36 -9.30
C ALA A 98 -1.04 12.35 -9.60
N LEU A 99 -1.88 12.28 -8.56
CA LEU A 99 -3.34 12.30 -8.69
C LEU A 99 -3.92 13.66 -9.09
N THR A 100 -3.20 14.76 -8.82
CA THR A 100 -3.57 16.09 -9.34
C THR A 100 -3.30 16.20 -10.84
N MET A 101 -2.25 15.53 -11.33
CA MET A 101 -1.84 15.57 -12.74
C MET A 101 -2.55 14.56 -13.63
N ALA A 102 -3.01 13.42 -13.08
CA ALA A 102 -3.58 12.32 -13.87
C ALA A 102 -4.78 11.65 -13.19
N PRO A 103 -5.63 10.92 -13.95
CA PRO A 103 -6.73 10.16 -13.37
C PRO A 103 -6.30 9.10 -12.35
N ALA A 104 -7.10 8.87 -11.31
CA ALA A 104 -6.81 7.87 -10.28
C ALA A 104 -6.61 6.46 -10.87
N SER A 105 -7.35 6.11 -11.91
CA SER A 105 -7.17 4.86 -12.65
C SER A 105 -5.78 4.73 -13.28
N TYR A 106 -5.21 5.83 -13.79
CA TYR A 106 -3.86 5.89 -14.33
C TYR A 106 -2.80 5.62 -13.26
N VAL A 107 -2.89 6.41 -12.18
CA VAL A 107 -1.92 6.35 -11.08
C VAL A 107 -1.96 4.98 -10.41
N ASN A 108 -3.14 4.38 -10.26
CA ASN A 108 -3.29 3.05 -9.71
C ASN A 108 -2.81 1.94 -10.65
N ALA A 109 -2.94 2.10 -11.96
CA ALA A 109 -2.35 1.17 -12.92
C ALA A 109 -0.81 1.20 -12.85
N ILE A 110 -0.20 2.39 -12.83
CA ILE A 110 1.26 2.52 -12.66
C ILE A 110 1.72 1.98 -11.31
N ARG A 111 0.98 2.25 -10.23
CA ARG A 111 1.30 1.73 -8.89
C ARG A 111 1.44 0.21 -8.87
N ARG A 112 0.70 -0.53 -9.71
CA ARG A 112 0.81 -2.00 -9.77
C ARG A 112 2.19 -2.48 -10.21
N LEU A 113 2.98 -1.65 -10.89
CA LEU A 113 4.38 -1.94 -11.23
C LEU A 113 5.26 -2.09 -9.99
N SER A 114 4.88 -1.47 -8.86
CA SER A 114 5.61 -1.63 -7.59
C SER A 114 5.60 -3.07 -7.08
N ALA A 115 4.63 -3.89 -7.49
CA ALA A 115 4.57 -5.31 -7.14
C ALA A 115 5.81 -6.07 -7.64
N VAL A 116 6.38 -5.67 -8.79
CA VAL A 116 7.62 -6.26 -9.32
C VAL A 116 8.80 -5.96 -8.40
N VAL A 117 8.91 -4.70 -7.95
CA VAL A 117 9.93 -4.26 -6.99
C VAL A 117 9.74 -4.96 -5.64
N ALA A 118 8.50 -5.09 -5.18
CA ALA A 118 8.16 -5.78 -3.94
C ALA A 118 8.53 -7.27 -3.96
N VAL A 119 8.34 -7.97 -5.09
CA VAL A 119 8.77 -9.37 -5.25
C VAL A 119 10.30 -9.48 -5.20
N GLY A 120 11.01 -8.53 -5.83
CA GLY A 120 12.48 -8.46 -5.77
C GLY A 120 12.99 -8.26 -4.34
N LEU A 121 12.46 -7.26 -3.63
CA LEU A 121 12.79 -6.97 -2.24
C LEU A 121 12.34 -8.09 -1.29
N GLY A 122 11.20 -8.72 -1.57
CA GLY A 122 10.70 -9.91 -0.88
C GLY A 122 11.74 -11.02 -0.81
N ARG A 123 12.40 -11.28 -1.95
CA ARG A 123 13.44 -12.29 -2.04
C ARG A 123 14.76 -11.89 -1.39
N THR A 124 15.19 -10.63 -1.54
CA THR A 124 16.50 -10.18 -1.03
C THR A 124 16.48 -9.92 0.47
N LEU A 125 15.39 -9.36 1.01
CA LEU A 125 15.29 -8.97 2.41
C LEU A 125 14.63 -10.06 3.27
N PHE A 126 13.62 -10.77 2.76
CA PHE A 126 12.83 -11.73 3.54
C PHE A 126 13.04 -13.20 3.13
N GLY A 127 13.88 -13.45 2.11
CA GLY A 127 14.23 -14.81 1.69
C GLY A 127 13.08 -15.62 1.09
N GLU A 128 12.02 -14.95 0.62
CA GLU A 128 10.81 -15.65 0.19
C GLU A 128 11.08 -16.58 -1.03
N PRO A 129 10.56 -17.82 -1.04
CA PRO A 129 10.78 -18.79 -2.12
C PRO A 129 9.97 -18.46 -3.39
N ASP A 130 10.22 -19.23 -4.46
CA ASP A 130 9.50 -19.19 -5.74
C ASP A 130 9.56 -17.86 -6.52
N LEU A 131 10.75 -17.22 -6.54
CA LEU A 131 10.97 -15.94 -7.22
C LEU A 131 10.50 -15.95 -8.68
N GLY A 132 10.85 -16.97 -9.46
CA GLY A 132 10.52 -17.02 -10.89
C GLY A 132 9.01 -16.98 -11.15
N ARG A 133 8.23 -17.75 -10.38
CA ARG A 133 6.77 -17.80 -10.54
C ARG A 133 6.10 -16.50 -10.04
N ARG A 134 6.60 -15.91 -8.96
CA ARG A 134 6.06 -14.65 -8.41
C ARG A 134 6.42 -13.45 -9.27
N LEU A 135 7.62 -13.43 -9.84
CA LEU A 135 8.04 -12.40 -10.79
C LEU A 135 7.22 -12.48 -12.07
N ALA A 136 7.03 -13.69 -12.63
CA ALA A 136 6.18 -13.88 -13.80
C ALA A 136 4.74 -13.41 -13.55
N ALA A 137 4.17 -13.74 -12.37
CA ALA A 137 2.85 -13.27 -11.98
C ALA A 137 2.79 -11.75 -11.80
N ALA A 138 3.80 -11.13 -11.19
CA ALA A 138 3.89 -9.68 -11.02
C ALA A 138 4.03 -8.94 -12.36
N VAL A 139 4.83 -9.49 -13.29
CA VAL A 139 4.96 -8.97 -14.65
C VAL A 139 3.66 -9.10 -15.43
N MET A 140 2.96 -10.24 -15.35
CA MET A 140 1.66 -10.38 -15.99
C MET A 140 0.60 -9.43 -15.41
N ALA A 141 0.56 -9.26 -14.09
CA ALA A 141 -0.33 -8.31 -13.44
C ALA A 141 -0.02 -6.85 -13.85
N SER A 142 1.27 -6.55 -14.00
CA SER A 142 1.77 -5.26 -14.50
C SER A 142 1.43 -5.03 -15.97
N ALA A 143 1.56 -6.06 -16.81
CA ALA A 143 1.18 -6.02 -18.21
C ALA A 143 -0.32 -5.77 -18.37
N GLY A 144 -1.16 -6.43 -17.55
CA GLY A 144 -2.60 -6.16 -17.51
C GLY A 144 -2.90 -4.72 -17.11
N ALA A 145 -2.14 -4.14 -16.17
CA ALA A 145 -2.26 -2.73 -15.83
C ALA A 145 -1.83 -1.81 -17.01
N ALA A 146 -0.77 -2.16 -17.74
CA ALA A 146 -0.35 -1.45 -18.94
C ALA A 146 -1.40 -1.52 -20.06
N CYS A 147 -2.08 -2.66 -20.24
CA CYS A 147 -3.19 -2.79 -21.18
C CYS A 147 -4.35 -1.84 -20.81
N LEU A 148 -4.68 -1.70 -19.52
CA LEU A 148 -5.68 -0.72 -19.07
C LEU A 148 -5.27 0.74 -19.34
N LEU A 149 -3.95 1.02 -19.34
CA LEU A 149 -3.42 2.33 -19.71
C LEU A 149 -3.54 2.60 -21.21
N LEU A 150 -3.32 1.58 -22.04
CA LEU A 150 -3.39 1.66 -23.50
C LEU A 150 -4.80 1.58 -24.06
N ALA A 151 -5.76 1.02 -23.31
CA ALA A 151 -7.18 1.00 -23.66
C ALA A 151 -7.89 2.35 -23.44
N ARG A 152 -7.11 3.44 -23.42
CA ARG A 152 -7.58 4.82 -23.32
C ARG A 152 -7.89 5.40 -24.69
#